data_AF-A0A1F6JS76-F1
#
_entry.id   AF-A0A1F6JS76-F1
#
_cell.length_a   1.000
_cell.length_b   1.000
_cell.length_c   1.000
_cell.angle_alpha   90.00
_cell.angle_beta   90.00
_cell.angle_gamma   90.00
#
_symmetry.space_group_name_H-M   'P 1'
#
loop_
_entity.id
_entity.type
_entity.pdbx_description
1 polymer ?
#
loop_
_entity_poly.entity_id
_entity_poly.type
_entity_poly.pdbx_seq_one_letter_code
_entity_poly.pdbx_strand_id
1 'polypeptide(L)'
;MGRIEGPPVGEISESMQKRRGYIKGVPVLKPANVELVRAGEEKGLIDELPSGLQEVLLQRYPGEGKPRSLSDIGSDTNITREAVRQKEARALRKIRRLLEGKRQTNAGRPRDDIDVNEVVRLYTVEEKTMREIADLMTCSKDVISGRLRAAGTPTRRGRRKIKININLLARQYIAEEMSADEIAKPLDISAKTVLQRLSEAGVKTRPGGRRKLDLDLSLMRQLYVDDNKSLEEIEEIMHVSGQTISNRLKSIGVSLRRGGPRKK
;
A
#
# COMPACT_ATOMS: atom_id res chain seq x y z
N MET A 1 -12.98 -38.32 -61.47
CA MET A 1 -12.64 -37.52 -60.28
C MET A 1 -12.23 -38.48 -59.16
N GLY A 2 -10.94 -38.85 -59.09
CA GLY A 2 -10.44 -39.76 -58.06
C GLY A 2 -10.08 -38.98 -56.80
N ARG A 3 -10.74 -39.27 -55.68
CA ARG A 3 -10.35 -38.74 -54.36
C ARG A 3 -9.09 -39.49 -53.93
N ILE A 4 -8.03 -38.75 -53.66
CA ILE A 4 -6.81 -39.27 -53.04
C ILE A 4 -7.14 -39.50 -51.57
N GLU A 5 -7.31 -40.76 -51.18
CA GLU A 5 -7.37 -41.13 -49.76
C GLU A 5 -5.98 -40.95 -49.17
N GLY A 6 -5.85 -40.02 -48.23
CA GLY A 6 -4.64 -39.87 -47.42
C GLY A 6 -4.42 -41.12 -46.55
N PRO A 7 -3.16 -41.45 -46.21
CA PRO A 7 -2.88 -42.64 -45.43
C PRO A 7 -3.55 -42.55 -44.05
N PRO A 8 -3.96 -43.68 -43.46
CA PRO A 8 -4.65 -43.69 -42.18
C PRO A 8 -3.77 -43.05 -41.12
N VAL A 9 -4.38 -42.17 -40.30
CA VAL A 9 -3.72 -41.50 -39.18
C VAL A 9 -3.13 -42.58 -38.28
N GLY A 10 -1.80 -42.60 -38.25
CA GLY A 10 -0.99 -43.76 -37.87
C GLY A 10 -1.32 -44.36 -36.52
N GLU A 11 -1.35 -45.69 -36.52
CA GLU A 11 -1.07 -46.49 -35.33
C GLU A 11 0.27 -46.04 -34.73
N ILE A 12 0.24 -45.60 -33.49
CA ILE A 12 1.43 -45.21 -32.73
C ILE A 12 2.31 -46.46 -32.62
N SER A 13 3.46 -46.44 -33.30
CA SER A 13 4.40 -47.56 -33.33
C SER A 13 4.72 -48.04 -31.90
N GLU A 14 4.71 -49.37 -31.69
CA GLU A 14 5.06 -50.01 -30.41
C GLU A 14 6.40 -49.51 -29.83
N SER A 15 7.29 -49.04 -30.70
CA SER A 15 8.58 -48.44 -30.35
C SER A 15 8.47 -47.10 -29.57
N MET A 16 7.39 -46.33 -29.72
CA MET A 16 7.14 -45.13 -28.91
C MET A 16 6.55 -45.46 -27.54
N GLN A 17 5.84 -46.59 -27.40
CA GLN A 17 5.23 -47.01 -26.13
C GLN A 17 6.28 -47.49 -25.11
N LYS A 18 7.42 -48.01 -25.57
CA LYS A 18 8.49 -48.52 -24.68
C LYS A 18 9.49 -47.47 -24.16
N ARG A 19 9.58 -46.26 -24.74
CA ARG A 19 10.64 -45.27 -24.38
C ARG A 19 10.29 -44.30 -23.26
N ARG A 20 9.01 -44.18 -22.90
CA ARG A 20 8.51 -43.49 -21.71
C ARG A 20 7.48 -44.44 -21.16
N GLY A 21 7.56 -44.87 -19.90
CA GLY A 21 6.58 -45.78 -19.27
C GLY A 21 5.15 -45.24 -19.26
N TYR A 22 4.52 -45.15 -20.43
CA TYR A 22 3.16 -44.70 -20.68
C TYR A 22 2.25 -45.90 -20.43
N ILE A 23 1.88 -46.08 -19.16
CA ILE A 23 0.77 -46.96 -18.82
C ILE A 23 -0.50 -46.18 -19.17
N LYS A 24 -1.24 -46.65 -20.18
CA LYS A 24 -2.52 -46.06 -20.61
C LYS A 24 -3.44 -45.89 -19.39
N GLY A 25 -3.81 -44.66 -19.07
CA GLY A 25 -4.69 -44.33 -17.94
C GLY A 25 -4.00 -43.93 -16.62
N VAL A 26 -2.67 -44.05 -16.48
CA VAL A 26 -1.95 -43.55 -15.30
C VAL A 26 -1.29 -42.20 -15.62
N PRO A 27 -1.69 -41.10 -14.96
CA PRO A 27 -1.11 -39.80 -15.21
C PRO A 27 0.32 -39.71 -14.66
N VAL A 28 1.25 -39.20 -15.47
CA VAL A 28 2.60 -38.86 -15.02
C VAL A 28 2.56 -37.53 -14.27
N LEU A 29 2.81 -37.57 -12.97
CA LEU A 29 2.91 -36.38 -12.12
C LEU A 29 4.34 -35.84 -12.09
N LYS A 30 4.48 -34.53 -11.93
CA LYS A 30 5.80 -33.91 -11.71
C LYS A 30 6.32 -34.30 -10.32
N PRO A 31 7.55 -34.83 -10.17
CA PRO A 31 8.12 -35.22 -8.88
C PRO A 31 8.05 -34.09 -7.84
N ALA A 32 8.40 -32.87 -8.25
CA ALA A 32 8.32 -31.69 -7.38
C ALA A 32 6.92 -31.39 -6.83
N ASN A 33 5.85 -31.73 -7.56
CA ASN A 33 4.49 -31.56 -7.06
C ASN A 33 4.13 -32.68 -6.07
N VAL A 34 4.60 -33.91 -6.31
CA VAL A 34 4.39 -35.05 -5.40
C VAL A 34 5.06 -34.77 -4.05
N GLU A 35 6.32 -34.34 -4.07
CA GLU A 35 7.06 -33.94 -2.87
C GLU A 35 6.39 -32.77 -2.14
N LEU A 36 5.90 -31.77 -2.88
CA LEU A 36 5.21 -30.62 -2.31
C LEU A 36 3.93 -31.02 -1.57
N VAL A 37 3.12 -31.91 -2.17
CA VAL A 37 1.87 -32.37 -1.56
C VAL A 37 2.17 -33.23 -0.34
N ARG A 38 3.11 -34.16 -0.44
CA ARG A 38 3.56 -35.00 0.67
C ARG A 38 4.06 -34.17 1.87
N ALA A 39 4.91 -33.17 1.62
CA ALA A 39 5.35 -32.26 2.68
C ALA A 39 4.21 -31.44 3.29
N GLY A 40 3.15 -31.17 2.51
CA GLY A 40 1.91 -30.57 2.99
C GLY A 40 1.09 -31.50 3.88
N GLU A 41 0.97 -32.79 3.51
CA GLU A 41 0.31 -33.84 4.30
C GLU A 41 1.00 -34.06 5.64
N GLU A 42 2.32 -34.24 5.64
CA GLU A 42 3.13 -34.47 6.84
C GLU A 42 2.98 -33.34 7.88
N LYS A 43 2.63 -32.13 7.43
CA LYS A 43 2.40 -30.95 8.29
C LYS A 43 0.93 -30.64 8.54
N GLY A 44 -0.01 -31.48 8.10
CA GLY A 44 -1.45 -31.26 8.24
C GLY A 44 -1.99 -30.03 7.47
N LEU A 45 -1.24 -29.51 6.49
CA LEU A 45 -1.59 -28.29 5.76
C LEU A 45 -2.66 -28.51 4.69
N ILE A 46 -2.90 -29.78 4.32
CA ILE A 46 -3.98 -30.14 3.38
C ILE A 46 -5.34 -29.81 4.00
N ASP A 47 -5.52 -30.01 5.30
CA ASP A 47 -6.77 -29.75 6.02
C ASP A 47 -7.08 -28.25 6.15
N GLU A 48 -6.08 -27.37 5.97
CA GLU A 48 -6.28 -25.92 5.89
C GLU A 48 -6.78 -25.43 4.52
N LEU A 49 -6.86 -26.32 3.53
CA LEU A 49 -7.39 -26.00 2.21
C LEU A 49 -8.93 -26.00 2.22
N PRO A 50 -9.58 -25.17 1.38
CA PRO A 50 -11.01 -25.33 1.14
C PRO A 50 -11.31 -26.75 0.64
N SER A 51 -12.44 -27.32 1.04
CA SER A 51 -12.86 -28.70 0.72
C SER A 51 -12.68 -29.05 -0.76
N GLY A 52 -13.14 -28.18 -1.67
CA GLY A 52 -13.01 -28.42 -3.11
C GLY A 52 -11.58 -28.39 -3.67
N LEU A 53 -10.59 -27.86 -2.93
CA LEU A 53 -9.16 -27.94 -3.29
C LEU A 53 -8.51 -29.19 -2.67
N GLN A 54 -8.88 -29.50 -1.43
CA GLN A 54 -8.45 -30.71 -0.73
C GLN A 54 -8.85 -31.96 -1.50
N GLU A 55 -10.11 -32.05 -1.91
CA GLU A 55 -10.65 -33.17 -2.68
C GLU A 55 -9.85 -33.43 -3.97
N VAL A 56 -9.54 -32.36 -4.73
CA VAL A 56 -8.74 -32.49 -5.95
C VAL A 56 -7.32 -32.96 -5.64
N LEU A 57 -6.68 -32.46 -4.58
CA LEU A 57 -5.33 -32.90 -4.22
C LEU A 57 -5.29 -34.37 -3.78
N LEU A 58 -6.19 -34.80 -2.90
CA LEU A 58 -6.22 -36.17 -2.40
C LEU A 58 -6.48 -37.19 -3.52
N GLN A 59 -7.35 -36.86 -4.48
CA GLN A 59 -7.58 -37.73 -5.63
C GLN A 59 -6.41 -37.71 -6.63
N ARG A 60 -5.74 -36.56 -6.79
CA ARG A 60 -4.66 -36.39 -7.77
C ARG A 60 -3.32 -36.93 -7.28
N TYR A 61 -3.05 -36.79 -5.99
CA TYR A 61 -1.81 -37.13 -5.29
C TYR A 61 -2.13 -38.00 -4.06
N PRO A 62 -2.62 -39.23 -4.25
CA PRO A 62 -2.96 -40.08 -3.11
C PRO A 62 -1.69 -40.50 -2.36
N GLY A 63 -1.75 -40.51 -1.02
CA GLY A 63 -0.67 -41.06 -0.18
C GLY A 63 -0.45 -42.57 -0.41
N GLU A 64 -1.53 -43.31 -0.67
CA GLU A 64 -1.51 -44.72 -1.06
C GLU A 64 -2.37 -44.96 -2.30
N GLY A 65 -1.82 -45.66 -3.31
CA GLY A 65 -2.55 -46.02 -4.53
C GLY A 65 -2.07 -45.27 -5.79
N LYS A 66 -2.87 -45.34 -6.85
CA LYS A 66 -2.53 -44.77 -8.16
C LYS A 66 -3.10 -43.36 -8.31
N PRO A 67 -2.33 -42.38 -8.83
CA PRO A 67 -2.84 -41.04 -9.06
C PRO A 67 -3.94 -41.03 -10.12
N ARG A 68 -4.97 -40.21 -9.92
CA ARG A 68 -6.10 -40.09 -10.87
C ARG A 68 -5.87 -38.98 -11.88
N SER A 69 -6.36 -39.15 -13.11
CA SER A 69 -6.21 -38.12 -14.15
C SER A 69 -7.12 -36.92 -13.90
N LEU A 70 -6.77 -35.74 -14.42
CA LEU A 70 -7.64 -34.56 -14.32
C LEU A 70 -9.02 -34.77 -14.96
N SER A 71 -9.07 -35.61 -16.00
CA SER A 71 -10.32 -35.95 -16.67
C SER A 71 -11.19 -36.84 -15.80
N ASP A 72 -10.61 -37.86 -15.17
CA ASP A 72 -11.36 -38.79 -14.30
C ASP A 72 -11.92 -38.07 -13.08
N ILE A 73 -11.10 -37.21 -12.45
CA ILE A 73 -11.55 -36.38 -11.32
C ILE A 73 -12.70 -35.47 -11.77
N GLY A 74 -12.61 -34.89 -12.97
CA GLY A 74 -13.64 -34.00 -13.50
C GLY A 74 -14.98 -34.71 -13.73
N SER A 75 -14.94 -35.90 -14.33
CA SER A 75 -16.13 -36.72 -14.53
C SER A 75 -16.82 -37.08 -13.20
N ASP A 76 -16.04 -37.50 -12.19
CA ASP A 76 -16.58 -37.93 -10.90
C ASP A 76 -17.15 -36.77 -10.07
N THR A 77 -16.52 -35.60 -10.17
CA THR A 77 -16.92 -34.40 -9.40
C THR A 77 -17.85 -33.47 -10.18
N ASN A 78 -18.33 -33.90 -11.35
CA ASN A 78 -19.18 -33.15 -12.26
C ASN A 78 -18.67 -31.73 -12.55
N ILE A 79 -17.37 -31.59 -12.77
CA ILE A 79 -16.73 -30.34 -13.18
C ILE A 79 -15.79 -30.57 -14.35
N THR A 80 -15.54 -29.52 -15.13
CA THR A 80 -14.67 -29.65 -16.31
C THR A 80 -13.25 -29.99 -15.90
N ARG A 81 -12.53 -30.74 -16.75
CA ARG A 81 -11.09 -31.01 -16.60
C ARG A 81 -10.28 -29.72 -16.34
N GLU A 82 -10.66 -28.63 -16.98
CA GLU A 82 -10.02 -27.33 -16.80
C GLU A 82 -10.28 -26.74 -15.41
N ALA A 83 -11.51 -26.89 -14.86
CA ALA A 83 -11.81 -26.53 -13.49
C ALA A 83 -10.99 -27.36 -12.49
N VAL A 84 -10.80 -28.67 -12.73
CA VAL A 84 -9.91 -29.52 -11.92
C VAL A 84 -8.46 -29.02 -11.98
N ARG A 85 -7.96 -28.68 -13.17
CA ARG A 85 -6.60 -28.10 -13.34
C ARG A 85 -6.44 -26.79 -12.56
N GLN A 86 -7.44 -25.91 -12.60
CA GLN A 86 -7.42 -24.64 -11.88
C GLN A 86 -7.43 -24.85 -10.36
N LYS A 87 -8.25 -25.81 -9.87
CA LYS A 87 -8.27 -26.23 -8.47
C LYS A 87 -6.91 -26.81 -8.06
N GLU A 88 -6.33 -27.73 -8.83
CA GLU A 88 -4.99 -28.31 -8.61
C GLU A 88 -3.92 -27.20 -8.49
N ALA A 89 -3.86 -26.30 -9.47
CA ALA A 89 -2.90 -25.19 -9.47
C ALA A 89 -3.07 -24.27 -8.25
N ARG A 90 -4.31 -23.97 -7.86
CA ARG A 90 -4.62 -23.14 -6.69
C ARG A 90 -4.24 -23.84 -5.38
N ALA A 91 -4.47 -25.15 -5.30
CA ALA A 91 -4.14 -25.97 -4.14
C ALA A 91 -2.62 -26.06 -3.94
N LEU A 92 -1.86 -26.42 -4.99
CA LEU A 92 -0.39 -26.47 -4.95
C LEU A 92 0.23 -25.13 -4.55
N ARG A 93 -0.30 -24.01 -5.09
CA ARG A 93 0.15 -22.66 -4.70
C ARG A 93 -0.09 -22.39 -3.21
N LYS A 94 -1.24 -22.81 -2.67
CA LYS A 94 -1.59 -22.58 -1.27
C LYS A 94 -0.71 -23.44 -0.35
N ILE A 95 -0.49 -24.72 -0.67
CA ILE A 95 0.44 -25.59 0.08
C ILE A 95 1.86 -25.01 0.12
N ARG A 96 2.40 -24.60 -1.04
CA ARG A 96 3.73 -23.97 -1.10
C ARG A 96 3.82 -22.75 -0.17
N ARG A 97 2.81 -21.88 -0.22
CA ARG A 97 2.78 -20.67 0.60
C ARG A 97 2.69 -20.96 2.10
N LEU A 98 1.90 -21.96 2.49
CA LEU A 98 1.79 -22.41 3.88
C LEU A 98 3.12 -23.00 4.37
N LEU A 99 3.80 -23.80 3.54
CA LEU A 99 5.14 -24.33 3.83
C LEU A 99 6.21 -23.23 3.97
N GLU A 100 6.12 -22.17 3.19
CA GLU A 100 6.98 -20.98 3.30
C GLU A 100 6.67 -20.10 4.53
N GLY A 101 5.69 -20.46 5.37
CA GLY A 101 5.27 -19.67 6.53
C GLY A 101 4.57 -18.36 6.19
N LYS A 102 4.27 -18.11 4.91
CA LYS A 102 3.59 -16.89 4.45
C LYS A 102 2.09 -17.02 4.69
N ARG A 103 1.61 -16.80 5.92
CA ARG A 103 0.17 -16.75 6.22
C ARG A 103 -0.58 -15.82 5.25
N GLN A 104 -1.82 -16.18 4.89
CA GLN A 104 -2.74 -15.27 4.22
C GLN A 104 -2.93 -14.04 5.11
N THR A 105 -2.40 -12.88 4.70
CA THR A 105 -2.91 -11.62 5.20
C THR A 105 -4.31 -11.46 4.62
N ASN A 106 -5.28 -11.05 5.44
CA ASN A 106 -6.63 -10.68 4.98
C ASN A 106 -6.62 -9.45 4.05
N ALA A 107 -5.44 -8.95 3.68
CA ALA A 107 -5.24 -7.93 2.67
C ALA A 107 -5.78 -8.42 1.31
N GLY A 108 -7.04 -8.10 1.04
CA GLY A 108 -7.71 -8.36 -0.23
C GLY A 108 -8.95 -9.27 -0.17
N ARG A 109 -9.35 -9.82 0.99
CA ARG A 109 -10.69 -10.44 1.08
C ARG A 109 -11.74 -9.32 1.25
N PRO A 110 -12.77 -9.25 0.38
CA PRO A 110 -13.86 -8.30 0.57
C PRO A 110 -14.55 -8.53 1.92
N ARG A 111 -14.84 -7.45 2.65
CA ARG A 111 -15.65 -7.46 3.87
C ARG A 111 -17.12 -7.58 3.48
N ASP A 112 -17.69 -8.77 3.59
CA ASP A 112 -19.07 -9.05 3.16
C ASP A 112 -20.13 -8.33 4.03
N ASP A 113 -19.72 -7.80 5.20
CA ASP A 113 -20.54 -7.02 6.12
C ASP A 113 -20.82 -5.58 5.66
N ILE A 114 -20.15 -5.10 4.60
CA ILE A 114 -20.32 -3.72 4.10
C ILE A 114 -21.12 -3.74 2.79
N ASP A 115 -22.39 -3.33 2.88
CA ASP A 115 -23.28 -3.19 1.73
C ASP A 115 -22.83 -2.03 0.81
N VAL A 116 -22.64 -2.35 -0.47
CA VAL A 116 -22.25 -1.40 -1.52
C VAL A 116 -23.34 -0.36 -1.74
N ASN A 117 -24.62 -0.75 -1.71
CA ASN A 117 -25.73 0.17 -1.98
C ASN A 117 -25.87 1.21 -0.88
N GLU A 118 -25.70 0.79 0.37
CA GLU A 118 -25.66 1.67 1.54
C GLU A 118 -24.53 2.70 1.41
N VAL A 119 -23.32 2.25 1.06
CA VAL A 119 -22.16 3.13 0.84
C VAL A 119 -22.44 4.14 -0.27
N VAL A 120 -23.07 3.72 -1.38
CA VAL A 120 -23.43 4.62 -2.48
C VAL A 120 -24.49 5.64 -2.03
N ARG A 121 -25.52 5.23 -1.28
CA ARG A 121 -26.55 6.14 -0.75
C ARG A 121 -25.94 7.19 0.17
N LEU A 122 -25.13 6.76 1.14
CA LEU A 122 -24.47 7.66 2.09
C LEU A 122 -23.56 8.68 1.38
N TYR A 123 -22.90 8.26 0.29
CA TYR A 123 -21.99 9.10 -0.47
C TYR A 123 -22.69 10.09 -1.42
N THR A 124 -23.75 9.64 -2.09
CA THR A 124 -24.41 10.40 -3.17
C THR A 124 -25.61 11.21 -2.69
N VAL A 125 -26.47 10.59 -1.86
CA VAL A 125 -27.73 11.20 -1.38
C VAL A 125 -27.47 11.99 -0.10
N GLU A 126 -26.81 11.39 0.87
CA GLU A 126 -26.56 12.01 2.18
C GLU A 126 -25.28 12.88 2.22
N GLU A 127 -24.57 12.96 1.09
CA GLU A 127 -23.36 13.76 0.89
C GLU A 127 -22.21 13.54 1.89
N LYS A 128 -22.21 12.43 2.62
CA LYS A 128 -21.16 12.11 3.59
C LYS A 128 -19.83 11.89 2.88
N THR A 129 -18.75 12.27 3.55
CA THR A 129 -17.40 12.01 3.08
C THR A 129 -17.05 10.53 3.24
N MET A 130 -16.12 10.04 2.43
CA MET A 130 -15.62 8.65 2.57
C MET A 130 -15.06 8.34 3.97
N ARG A 131 -14.63 9.36 4.73
CA ARG A 131 -14.16 9.19 6.11
C ARG A 131 -15.32 9.03 7.08
N GLU A 132 -16.32 9.91 7.02
CA GLU A 132 -17.52 9.78 7.86
C GLU A 132 -18.25 8.45 7.64
N ILE A 133 -18.31 7.99 6.38
CA ILE A 133 -18.86 6.67 6.05
C ILE A 133 -17.99 5.55 6.64
N ALA A 134 -16.66 5.70 6.56
CA ALA A 134 -15.73 4.71 7.12
C ALA A 134 -15.84 4.61 8.64
N ASP A 135 -15.99 5.73 9.33
CA ASP A 135 -16.19 5.79 10.77
C ASP A 135 -17.54 5.15 11.16
N LEU A 136 -18.62 5.49 10.45
CA LEU A 136 -19.95 4.91 10.65
C LEU A 136 -19.97 3.39 10.44
N MET A 137 -19.21 2.90 9.46
CA MET A 137 -19.11 1.47 9.13
C MET A 137 -17.93 0.76 9.80
N THR A 138 -17.21 1.43 10.71
CA THR A 138 -16.06 0.88 11.44
C THR A 138 -15.06 0.17 10.51
N CYS A 139 -14.69 0.85 9.42
CA CYS A 139 -13.79 0.35 8.40
C CYS A 139 -12.81 1.43 7.96
N SER A 140 -11.86 1.08 7.08
CA SER A 140 -10.96 2.08 6.53
C SER A 140 -11.59 2.81 5.35
N LYS A 141 -11.21 4.07 5.16
CA LYS A 141 -11.61 4.87 3.98
C LYS A 141 -11.23 4.21 2.65
N ASP A 142 -10.22 3.34 2.63
CA ASP A 142 -9.84 2.58 1.44
C ASP A 142 -10.84 1.47 1.10
N VAL A 143 -11.48 0.87 2.10
CA VAL A 143 -12.58 -0.08 1.89
C VAL A 143 -13.75 0.63 1.23
N ILE A 144 -14.15 1.80 1.75
CA ILE A 144 -15.22 2.64 1.15
C ILE A 144 -14.84 3.07 -0.27
N SER A 145 -13.58 3.51 -0.49
CA SER A 145 -13.08 3.87 -1.81
C SER A 145 -13.12 2.71 -2.81
N GLY A 146 -12.82 1.49 -2.35
CA GLY A 146 -12.91 0.26 -3.13
C GLY A 146 -14.37 -0.08 -3.49
N ARG A 147 -15.30 0.05 -2.53
CA ARG A 147 -16.73 -0.20 -2.74
C ARG A 147 -17.36 0.79 -3.72
N LEU A 148 -17.05 2.09 -3.59
CA LEU A 148 -17.50 3.11 -4.53
C LEU A 148 -16.93 2.90 -5.94
N ARG A 149 -15.67 2.46 -6.05
CA ARG A 149 -15.06 2.09 -7.35
C ARG A 149 -15.71 0.86 -7.97
N ALA A 150 -15.99 -0.16 -7.18
CA ALA A 150 -16.68 -1.37 -7.64
C ALA A 150 -18.11 -1.06 -8.13
N ALA A 151 -18.78 -0.10 -7.50
CA ALA A 151 -20.08 0.42 -7.93
C ALA A 151 -20.01 1.40 -9.11
N GLY A 152 -18.82 1.71 -9.64
CA GLY A 152 -18.65 2.69 -10.72
C GLY A 152 -18.98 4.14 -10.33
N THR A 153 -19.06 4.45 -9.03
CA THR A 153 -19.43 5.79 -8.56
C THR A 153 -18.28 6.78 -8.78
N PRO A 154 -18.52 7.91 -9.48
CA PRO A 154 -17.47 8.91 -9.70
C PRO A 154 -17.07 9.53 -8.37
N THR A 155 -15.77 9.47 -8.06
CA THR A 155 -15.26 10.08 -6.84
C THR A 155 -15.24 11.60 -6.97
N ARG A 156 -15.83 12.31 -5.99
CA ARG A 156 -15.71 13.75 -5.78
C ARG A 156 -14.23 14.09 -5.66
N ARG A 157 -13.61 14.47 -6.78
CA ARG A 157 -12.21 14.89 -6.82
C ARG A 157 -12.08 16.25 -6.16
N GLY A 158 -11.05 16.40 -5.32
CA GLY A 158 -10.67 17.67 -4.72
C GLY A 158 -11.07 17.84 -3.26
N ARG A 159 -10.24 18.57 -2.54
CA ARG A 159 -10.54 19.04 -1.19
C ARG A 159 -11.63 20.11 -1.33
N ARG A 160 -12.77 19.98 -0.65
CA ARG A 160 -13.82 21.03 -0.62
C ARG A 160 -13.13 22.35 -0.23
N LYS A 161 -13.15 23.35 -1.12
CA LYS A 161 -12.64 24.69 -0.80
C LYS A 161 -13.60 25.32 0.19
N ILE A 162 -13.13 25.66 1.38
CA ILE A 162 -13.93 26.41 2.36
C ILE A 162 -14.35 27.73 1.71
N LYS A 163 -15.66 28.03 1.68
CA LYS A 163 -16.15 29.32 1.18
C LYS A 163 -15.78 30.36 2.23
N ILE A 164 -14.81 31.22 1.90
CA ILE A 164 -14.33 32.29 2.78
C ILE A 164 -14.53 33.59 2.00
N ASN A 165 -15.03 34.62 2.68
CA ASN A 165 -15.19 35.93 2.08
C ASN A 165 -13.80 36.56 1.85
N ILE A 166 -13.38 36.63 0.58
CA ILE A 166 -12.07 37.11 0.17
C ILE A 166 -11.89 38.59 0.50
N ASN A 167 -12.95 39.39 0.38
CA ASN A 167 -12.91 40.82 0.67
C ASN A 167 -12.69 41.08 2.17
N LEU A 168 -13.29 40.25 3.03
CA LEU A 168 -13.06 40.32 4.47
C LEU A 168 -11.59 39.99 4.80
N LEU A 169 -11.03 38.93 4.21
CA LEU A 169 -9.61 38.58 4.39
C LEU A 169 -8.68 39.71 3.93
N ALA A 170 -8.94 40.31 2.77
CA ALA A 170 -8.13 41.39 2.23
C ALA A 170 -8.18 42.65 3.12
N ARG A 171 -9.37 43.02 3.61
CA ARG A 171 -9.55 44.13 4.55
C ARG A 171 -8.79 43.88 5.85
N GLN A 172 -8.96 42.71 6.45
CA GLN A 172 -8.28 42.33 7.68
C GLN A 172 -6.75 42.31 7.54
N TYR A 173 -6.23 41.91 6.39
CA TYR A 173 -4.80 41.83 6.13
C TYR A 173 -4.15 43.18 5.81
N ILE A 174 -4.85 44.06 5.08
CA ILE A 174 -4.33 45.36 4.61
C ILE A 174 -4.69 46.49 5.58
N ALA A 175 -5.97 46.65 5.91
CA ALA A 175 -6.46 47.81 6.66
C ALA A 175 -6.29 47.65 8.18
N GLU A 176 -6.41 46.42 8.68
CA GLU A 176 -6.27 46.11 10.12
C GLU A 176 -4.86 45.56 10.45
N GLU A 177 -3.97 45.53 9.46
CA GLU A 177 -2.58 45.06 9.53
C GLU A 177 -2.34 43.67 10.15
N MET A 178 -3.38 42.87 10.34
CA MET A 178 -3.29 41.55 10.96
C MET A 178 -2.42 40.58 10.16
N SER A 179 -1.73 39.69 10.88
CA SER A 179 -0.97 38.60 10.27
C SER A 179 -1.89 37.51 9.73
N ALA A 180 -1.39 36.73 8.77
CA ALA A 180 -2.15 35.59 8.23
C ALA A 180 -2.47 34.54 9.30
N ASP A 181 -1.65 34.43 10.36
CA ASP A 181 -1.89 33.55 11.51
C ASP A 181 -2.99 34.07 12.43
N GLU A 182 -3.06 35.38 12.67
CA GLU A 182 -4.13 36.00 13.47
C GLU A 182 -5.48 35.91 12.79
N ILE A 183 -5.51 36.07 11.46
CA ILE A 183 -6.74 35.90 10.65
C ILE A 183 -7.18 34.43 10.62
N ALA A 184 -6.22 33.51 10.60
CA ALA A 184 -6.46 32.07 10.49
C ALA A 184 -7.09 31.44 11.74
N LYS A 185 -6.65 31.85 12.93
CA LYS A 185 -7.11 31.31 14.22
C LYS A 185 -8.62 31.34 14.42
N PRO A 186 -9.32 32.49 14.32
CA PRO A 186 -10.76 32.54 14.53
C PRO A 186 -11.57 31.81 13.45
N LEU A 187 -10.95 31.55 12.28
CA LEU A 187 -11.59 30.88 11.16
C LEU A 187 -11.29 29.37 11.12
N ASP A 188 -10.50 28.83 12.05
CA ASP A 188 -10.01 27.44 12.09
C ASP A 188 -9.44 26.97 10.74
N ILE A 189 -8.64 27.83 10.12
CA ILE A 189 -7.94 27.54 8.86
C ILE A 189 -6.44 27.72 9.04
N SER A 190 -5.64 27.19 8.11
CA SER A 190 -4.21 27.45 8.13
C SER A 190 -3.88 28.86 7.62
N ALA A 191 -2.84 29.50 8.16
CA ALA A 191 -2.30 30.75 7.63
C ALA A 191 -1.92 30.63 6.14
N LYS A 192 -1.48 29.44 5.71
CA LYS A 192 -1.24 29.12 4.31
C LYS A 192 -2.50 29.23 3.45
N THR A 193 -3.65 28.79 3.97
CA THR A 193 -4.95 28.95 3.29
C THR A 193 -5.28 30.43 3.13
N VAL A 194 -5.07 31.24 4.17
CA VAL A 194 -5.29 32.70 4.12
C VAL A 194 -4.40 33.34 3.06
N LEU A 195 -3.09 33.07 3.09
CA LEU A 195 -2.13 33.60 2.11
C LEU A 195 -2.47 33.18 0.68
N GLN A 196 -2.90 31.93 0.48
CA GLN A 196 -3.34 31.45 -0.82
C GLN A 196 -4.57 32.24 -1.31
N ARG A 197 -5.57 32.49 -0.44
CA ARG A 197 -6.76 33.27 -0.81
C ARG A 197 -6.46 34.73 -1.08
N LEU A 198 -5.54 35.33 -0.33
CA LEU A 198 -5.05 36.68 -0.59
C LEU A 198 -4.33 36.76 -1.94
N SER A 199 -3.50 35.76 -2.27
CA SER A 199 -2.85 35.66 -3.58
C SER A 199 -3.85 35.46 -4.71
N GLU A 200 -4.88 34.62 -4.54
CA GLU A 200 -5.97 34.43 -5.51
C GLU A 200 -6.75 35.74 -5.74
N ALA A 201 -6.79 36.63 -4.74
CA ALA A 201 -7.40 37.96 -4.81
C ALA A 201 -6.46 39.04 -5.38
N GLY A 202 -5.22 38.70 -5.75
CA GLY A 202 -4.23 39.65 -6.24
C GLY A 202 -3.59 40.51 -5.15
N VAL A 203 -3.79 40.20 -3.86
CA VAL A 203 -3.16 40.92 -2.75
C VAL A 203 -1.71 40.45 -2.62
N LYS A 204 -0.76 41.38 -2.73
CA LYS A 204 0.66 41.11 -2.48
C LYS A 204 0.87 40.79 -1.01
N THR A 205 1.25 39.56 -0.70
CA THR A 205 1.56 39.13 0.66
C THR A 205 2.91 39.68 1.10
N ARG A 206 3.01 40.10 2.37
CA ARG A 206 4.26 40.51 3.01
C ARG A 206 5.32 39.40 2.85
N PRO A 207 6.61 39.75 2.64
CA PRO A 207 7.66 38.75 2.40
C PRO A 207 7.67 37.70 3.51
N GLY A 208 7.44 36.45 3.10
CA GLY A 208 7.46 35.31 3.99
C GLY A 208 8.90 34.87 4.26
N GLY A 209 9.27 34.78 5.52
CA GLY A 209 10.56 34.25 5.95
C GLY A 209 10.72 34.37 7.46
N ARG A 210 11.43 33.42 8.07
CA ARG A 210 11.94 33.63 9.44
C ARG A 210 12.82 34.88 9.38
N ARG A 211 12.51 35.92 10.18
CA ARG A 211 13.40 37.08 10.34
C ARG A 211 14.80 36.55 10.57
N LYS A 212 15.75 36.86 9.69
CA LYS A 212 17.16 36.54 9.93
C LYS A 212 17.56 37.42 11.12
N LEU A 213 17.87 36.81 12.25
CA LEU A 213 18.55 37.52 13.33
C LEU A 213 19.85 38.08 12.73
N ASP A 214 20.01 39.39 12.85
CA ASP A 214 21.25 40.07 12.53
C ASP A 214 22.23 39.76 13.66
N LEU A 215 23.16 38.86 13.38
CA LEU A 215 24.11 38.34 14.36
C LEU A 215 25.50 38.62 13.83
N ASP A 216 26.38 39.09 14.70
CA ASP A 216 27.79 39.29 14.38
C ASP A 216 28.47 37.92 14.18
N LEU A 217 28.62 37.53 12.91
CA LEU A 217 29.24 36.27 12.51
C LEU A 217 30.75 36.26 12.76
N SER A 218 31.38 37.44 12.75
CA SER A 218 32.81 37.59 12.99
C SER A 218 33.11 37.33 14.46
N LEU A 219 32.35 37.97 15.35
CA LEU A 219 32.44 37.73 16.79
C LEU A 219 32.12 36.27 17.13
N MET A 220 31.07 35.70 16.53
CA MET A 220 30.69 34.29 16.76
C MET A 220 31.81 33.32 16.34
N ARG A 221 32.50 33.60 15.23
CA ARG A 221 33.65 32.81 14.78
C ARG A 221 34.82 32.97 15.74
N GLN A 222 35.15 34.19 16.15
CA GLN A 222 36.25 34.48 17.07
C GLN A 222 36.05 33.74 18.39
N LEU A 223 34.86 33.86 19.01
CA LEU A 223 34.55 33.20 20.28
C LEU A 223 34.70 31.68 20.20
N TYR A 224 34.34 31.07 19.07
CA TYR A 224 34.35 29.61 18.90
C TYR A 224 35.71 29.05 18.46
N VAL A 225 36.41 29.74 17.56
CA VAL A 225 37.65 29.27 16.92
C VAL A 225 38.88 29.76 17.69
N ASP A 226 38.92 31.05 18.01
CA ASP A 226 40.09 31.70 18.60
C ASP A 226 40.05 31.60 20.13
N ASP A 227 38.91 31.95 20.73
CA ASP A 227 38.74 31.95 22.20
C ASP A 227 38.32 30.58 22.77
N ASN A 228 38.15 29.57 21.91
CA ASN A 228 37.82 28.18 22.29
C ASN A 228 36.55 27.99 23.14
N LYS A 229 35.61 28.95 23.14
CA LYS A 229 34.38 28.85 23.92
C LYS A 229 33.45 27.76 23.39
N SER A 230 32.73 27.14 24.31
CA SER A 230 31.66 26.19 24.01
C SER A 230 30.45 26.90 23.40
N LEU A 231 29.56 26.12 22.76
CA LEU A 231 28.31 26.68 22.22
C LEU A 231 27.48 27.32 23.34
N GLU A 232 27.42 26.70 24.52
CA GLU A 232 26.68 27.17 25.70
C GLU A 232 27.19 28.54 26.18
N GLU A 233 28.50 28.72 26.29
CA GLU A 233 29.08 30.02 26.66
C GLU A 233 28.79 31.11 25.62
N ILE A 234 28.74 30.74 24.33
CA ILE A 234 28.38 31.68 23.25
C ILE A 234 26.87 31.99 23.31
N GLU A 235 26.02 31.06 23.76
CA GLU A 235 24.60 31.32 24.00
C GLU A 235 24.39 32.40 25.06
N GLU A 236 25.17 32.33 26.15
CA GLU A 236 25.12 33.31 27.23
C GLU A 236 25.61 34.70 26.77
N ILE A 237 26.70 34.75 26.00
CA ILE A 237 27.31 36.01 25.52
C ILE A 237 26.44 36.69 24.46
N MET A 238 25.89 35.91 23.52
CA MET A 238 25.15 36.46 22.37
C MET A 238 23.63 36.44 22.57
N HIS A 239 23.14 35.89 23.69
CA HIS A 239 21.70 35.74 24.00
C HIS A 239 20.88 35.05 22.90
N VAL A 240 21.47 34.05 22.25
CA VAL A 240 20.92 33.35 21.09
C VAL A 240 21.09 31.86 21.28
N SER A 241 20.10 31.05 20.88
CA SER A 241 20.15 29.60 21.10
C SER A 241 21.33 28.91 20.41
N GLY A 242 21.84 27.85 21.02
CA GLY A 242 23.00 27.10 20.49
C GLY A 242 22.73 26.46 19.14
N GLN A 243 21.47 26.15 18.86
CA GLN A 243 21.05 25.69 17.54
C GLN A 243 21.21 26.79 16.48
N THR A 244 20.92 28.03 16.83
CA THR A 244 21.13 29.18 15.93
C THR A 244 22.62 29.42 15.72
N ILE A 245 23.42 29.43 16.79
CA ILE A 245 24.89 29.56 16.72
C ILE A 245 25.50 28.44 15.88
N SER A 246 25.12 27.18 16.12
CA SER A 246 25.53 26.01 15.34
C SER A 246 25.22 26.15 13.85
N ASN A 247 24.00 26.58 13.51
CA ASN A 247 23.59 26.79 12.12
C ASN A 247 24.36 27.94 11.47
N ARG A 248 24.64 29.03 12.20
CA ARG A 248 25.42 30.18 11.71
C ARG A 248 26.89 29.82 11.48
N LEU A 249 27.55 29.17 12.44
CA LEU A 249 28.91 28.66 12.32
C LEU A 249 29.07 27.71 11.12
N LYS A 250 28.13 26.78 10.94
CA LYS A 250 28.10 25.91 9.74
C LYS A 250 27.94 26.70 8.44
N SER A 251 27.10 27.74 8.44
CA SER A 251 26.86 28.56 7.24
C SER A 251 28.09 29.35 6.79
N ILE A 252 29.01 29.65 7.71
CA ILE A 252 30.31 30.29 7.41
C ILE A 252 31.46 29.29 7.28
N GLY A 253 31.16 27.99 7.19
CA GLY A 253 32.15 26.93 6.94
C GLY A 253 32.94 26.45 8.17
N VAL A 254 32.52 26.80 9.39
CA VAL A 254 33.17 26.34 10.62
C VAL A 254 32.69 24.93 10.99
N SER A 255 33.63 23.99 11.11
CA SER A 255 33.37 22.62 11.58
C SER A 255 33.17 22.59 13.09
N LEU A 256 32.03 22.06 13.53
CA LEU A 256 31.72 21.98 14.96
C LEU A 256 32.43 20.80 15.62
N ARG A 257 33.00 21.03 16.80
CA ARG A 257 33.54 20.03 17.72
C ARG A 257 32.44 19.01 18.04
N ARG A 258 32.79 17.72 18.11
CA ARG A 258 31.84 16.64 18.47
C ARG A 258 31.29 16.92 19.87
N GLY A 259 29.97 17.10 19.97
CA GLY A 259 29.31 17.39 21.25
C GLY A 259 29.44 16.22 22.22
N GLY A 260 29.89 16.51 23.45
CA GLY A 260 29.70 15.63 24.58
C GLY A 260 28.21 15.50 24.95
N PRO A 261 27.84 14.55 25.82
CA PRO A 261 26.45 14.34 26.20
C PRO A 261 25.84 15.60 26.80
N ARG A 262 24.64 15.96 26.35
CA ARG A 262 23.83 17.05 26.94
C ARG A 262 23.65 16.76 28.43
N LYS A 263 24.17 17.62 29.30
CA LYS A 263 23.77 17.62 30.71
C LYS A 263 22.29 18.00 30.77
N LYS A 264 21.50 17.17 31.44
CA LYS A 264 20.07 17.39 31.69
C LYS A 264 19.89 18.46 32.76
#